data_AF-W9GP49-F1
#
_entry.id   AF-W9GP49-F1
#
_cell.length_a   1.000
_cell.length_b   1.000
_cell.length_c   1.000
_cell.angle_alpha   90.00
_cell.angle_beta   90.00
_cell.angle_gamma   90.00
#
_symmetry.space_group_name_H-M   'P 1'
#
loop_
_entity.id
_entity.type
_entity.pdbx_description
1 polymer ?
#
loop_
_entity_poly.entity_id
_entity_poly.type
_entity_poly.pdbx_seq_one_letter_code
_entity_poly.pdbx_strand_id
1 'polypeptide(L)'
;MSTKPERRAAREAVAVYHQAQLALLVQRVGAEVDRYRAGELDAFEIDQVIFQYSRAAKELWKFCNLADVETIANFIRDFRPDDWWERGAPRKR
;
A
#
# COMPACT_ATOMS: atom_id res chain seq x y z
N MET A 1 -4.03 22.02 20.46
CA MET A 1 -3.78 20.65 20.96
C MET A 1 -5.02 19.84 20.67
N SER A 2 -4.95 18.84 19.80
CA SER A 2 -6.08 17.97 19.47
C SER A 2 -6.51 17.12 20.67
N THR A 3 -7.81 16.89 20.77
CA THR A 3 -8.46 16.15 21.83
C THR A 3 -8.22 14.65 21.70
N LYS A 4 -8.39 13.90 22.80
CA LYS A 4 -8.24 12.43 22.81
C LYS A 4 -9.17 11.73 21.79
N PRO A 5 -10.44 12.13 21.63
CA PRO A 5 -11.33 11.57 20.59
C PRO A 5 -10.85 11.85 19.16
N GLU A 6 -10.43 13.08 18.85
CA GLU A 6 -9.95 13.47 17.51
C GLU A 6 -8.74 12.63 17.09
N ARG A 7 -7.78 12.45 18.00
CA ARG A 7 -6.60 11.60 17.74
C ARG A 7 -6.96 10.13 17.55
N ARG A 8 -8.00 9.63 18.22
CA ARG A 8 -8.48 8.25 18.03
C ARG A 8 -9.11 8.10 16.66
N ALA A 9 -9.97 9.03 16.25
CA ALA A 9 -10.58 9.05 14.93
C ALA A 9 -9.53 9.13 13.81
N ALA A 10 -8.49 9.96 13.99
CA ALA A 10 -7.38 10.03 13.04
C ALA A 10 -6.66 8.68 12.88
N ARG A 11 -6.35 7.98 13.98
CA ARG A 11 -5.74 6.64 13.93
C ARG A 11 -6.60 5.62 13.20
N GLU A 12 -7.89 5.64 13.46
CA GLU A 12 -8.84 4.75 12.79
C GLU A 12 -8.92 5.03 11.30
N ALA A 13 -8.97 6.31 10.90
CA ALA A 13 -8.96 6.70 9.49
C ALA A 13 -7.69 6.21 8.76
N VAL A 14 -6.51 6.40 9.37
CA VAL A 14 -5.24 5.89 8.81
C VAL A 14 -5.23 4.36 8.73
N ALA A 15 -5.73 3.66 9.76
CA ALA A 15 -5.78 2.20 9.78
C ALA A 15 -6.71 1.63 8.70
N VAL A 16 -7.92 2.19 8.55
CA VAL A 16 -8.87 1.80 7.51
C VAL A 16 -8.26 2.02 6.11
N TYR A 17 -7.62 3.18 5.89
CA TYR A 17 -6.93 3.45 4.65
C TYR A 17 -5.80 2.45 4.38
N HIS A 18 -4.94 2.21 5.37
CA HIS A 18 -3.81 1.28 5.24
C HIS A 18 -4.29 -0.14 4.90
N GLN A 19 -5.34 -0.62 5.58
CA GLN A 19 -5.94 -1.93 5.30
C GLN A 19 -6.52 -2.01 3.89
N ALA A 20 -7.26 -0.97 3.44
CA ALA A 20 -7.85 -0.93 2.12
C ALA A 20 -6.78 -0.97 1.01
N GLN A 21 -5.74 -0.14 1.13
CA GLN A 21 -4.66 -0.10 0.14
C GLN A 21 -3.83 -1.39 0.14
N LEU A 22 -3.56 -1.97 1.31
CA LEU A 22 -2.87 -3.26 1.40
C LEU A 22 -3.70 -4.39 0.77
N ALA A 23 -5.02 -4.39 0.94
CA ALA A 23 -5.90 -5.37 0.30
C ALA A 23 -5.84 -5.29 -1.23
N LEU A 24 -5.79 -4.09 -1.81
CA LEU A 24 -5.62 -3.90 -3.26
C LEU A 24 -4.28 -4.47 -3.75
N LEU A 25 -3.19 -4.23 -3.01
CA LEU A 25 -1.88 -4.80 -3.33
C LEU A 25 -1.89 -6.33 -3.29
N VAL A 26 -2.50 -6.92 -2.27
CA VAL A 26 -2.64 -8.39 -2.13
C VAL A 26 -3.53 -8.96 -3.23
N GLN A 27 -4.64 -8.30 -3.56
CA GLN A 27 -5.53 -8.72 -4.65
C GLN A 27 -4.79 -8.78 -5.99
N ARG A 28 -3.96 -7.76 -6.27
CA ARG A 28 -3.14 -7.73 -7.49
C ARG A 28 -2.15 -8.90 -7.54
N VAL A 29 -1.45 -9.17 -6.44
CA VAL A 29 -0.56 -10.34 -6.35
C VAL A 29 -1.33 -11.64 -6.57
N GLY A 30 -2.53 -11.77 -6.00
CA GLY A 30 -3.39 -12.94 -6.20
C GLY A 30 -3.65 -13.21 -7.69
N ALA A 31 -4.01 -12.17 -8.45
CA ALA A 31 -4.24 -12.28 -9.88
C ALA A 31 -2.98 -12.72 -10.65
N GLU A 32 -1.81 -12.18 -10.33
CA GLU A 32 -0.55 -12.59 -10.98
C GLU A 32 -0.12 -14.02 -10.59
N VAL A 33 -0.38 -14.44 -9.35
CA VAL A 33 -0.17 -15.83 -8.90
C VAL A 33 -1.05 -16.79 -9.69
N ASP A 34 -2.30 -16.42 -9.96
CA ASP A 34 -3.20 -17.24 -10.77
C ASP A 34 -2.71 -17.35 -12.23
N ARG A 35 -2.16 -16.28 -12.79
CA ARG A 35 -1.50 -16.29 -14.11
C ARG A 35 -0.26 -17.20 -14.14
N TYR A 36 0.58 -17.15 -13.10
CA TYR A 36 1.70 -18.09 -12.95
C TYR A 36 1.21 -19.55 -12.89
N ARG A 37 0.16 -19.84 -12.12
CA ARG A 37 -0.43 -21.19 -12.05
C ARG A 37 -1.01 -21.65 -13.38
N ALA A 38 -1.51 -20.73 -14.20
CA ALA A 38 -1.98 -21.00 -15.57
C ALA A 38 -0.83 -21.18 -16.58
N GLY A 39 0.42 -20.96 -16.18
CA GLY A 39 1.60 -21.04 -17.05
C GLY A 39 1.82 -19.81 -17.92
N GLU A 40 1.14 -18.69 -17.64
CA GLU A 40 1.31 -17.42 -18.39
C GLU A 40 2.54 -16.62 -17.94
N LEU A 41 2.99 -16.85 -16.70
CA LEU A 41 4.19 -16.24 -16.15
C LEU A 41 5.19 -17.34 -15.81
N ASP A 42 6.47 -17.06 -15.99
CA ASP A 42 7.54 -17.90 -15.49
C ASP A 42 7.88 -17.59 -14.01
N ALA A 43 8.80 -18.39 -13.45
CA ALA A 43 9.21 -18.25 -12.04
C ALA A 43 9.93 -16.92 -11.73
N PHE A 44 10.64 -16.32 -12.69
CA PHE A 44 11.31 -15.04 -12.52
C PHE A 44 10.33 -13.87 -12.61
N GLU A 45 9.34 -13.96 -13.50
CA GLU A 45 8.29 -12.95 -13.65
C GLU A 45 7.43 -12.86 -12.38
N ILE A 46 7.00 -14.00 -11.82
CA ILE A 46 6.24 -13.98 -10.56
C ILE A 46 7.10 -13.53 -9.37
N ASP A 47 8.39 -13.90 -9.32
CA ASP A 47 9.31 -13.40 -8.28
C ASP A 47 9.43 -11.86 -8.34
N GLN A 48 9.51 -11.29 -9.54
CA GLN A 48 9.53 -9.84 -9.72
C GLN A 48 8.24 -9.17 -9.25
N VAL A 49 7.08 -9.78 -9.48
CA VAL A 49 5.78 -9.32 -8.95
C VAL A 49 5.80 -9.31 -7.42
N ILE A 50 6.24 -10.39 -6.78
CA ILE A 50 6.32 -10.48 -5.32
C ILE A 50 7.31 -9.46 -4.75
N PHE A 51 8.43 -9.25 -5.44
CA PHE A 51 9.40 -8.22 -5.07
C PHE A 51 8.82 -6.81 -5.15
N GLN A 52 8.09 -6.49 -6.21
CA GLN A 52 7.40 -5.20 -6.35
C GLN A 52 6.32 -5.01 -5.27
N TYR A 53 5.55 -6.05 -4.95
CA TYR A 53 4.59 -6.03 -3.83
C TYR A 53 5.25 -5.66 -2.50
N SER A 54 6.36 -6.32 -2.14
CA SER A 54 7.10 -6.04 -0.91
C SER A 54 7.51 -4.55 -0.82
N ARG A 55 7.95 -3.99 -1.94
CA ARG A 55 8.31 -2.57 -2.02
C ARG A 55 7.09 -1.65 -1.93
N ALA A 56 6.01 -1.96 -2.63
CA ALA A 56 4.76 -1.19 -2.57
C ALA A 56 4.20 -1.14 -1.14
N ALA A 57 4.12 -2.29 -0.47
CA ALA A 57 3.66 -2.39 0.91
C ALA A 57 4.57 -1.60 1.87
N LYS A 58 5.89 -1.60 1.63
CA LYS A 58 6.84 -0.80 2.39
C LYS A 58 6.62 0.70 2.21
N GLU A 59 6.39 1.18 0.99
CA GLU A 59 6.13 2.60 0.74
C GLU A 59 4.79 3.04 1.36
N LEU A 60 3.76 2.21 1.28
CA LEU A 60 2.48 2.42 1.96
C LEU A 60 2.68 2.54 3.49
N TRP A 61 3.41 1.60 4.10
CA TRP A 61 3.70 1.65 5.53
C TRP A 61 4.46 2.93 5.92
N LYS A 62 5.50 3.30 5.15
CA LYS A 62 6.26 4.54 5.40
C LYS A 62 5.36 5.75 5.37
N PHE A 63 4.51 5.88 4.36
CA PHE A 63 3.59 7.01 4.25
C PHE A 63 2.65 7.11 5.45
N CYS A 64 2.03 5.99 5.85
CA CYS A 64 1.13 5.97 7.01
C CYS A 64 1.81 6.35 8.33
N ASN A 65 3.15 6.30 8.39
CA ASN A 65 3.96 6.61 9.56
C ASN A 65 4.91 7.82 9.36
N LEU A 66 4.75 8.60 8.28
CA LEU A 66 5.70 9.65 7.90
C LEU A 66 5.64 10.88 8.82
N ALA A 67 4.46 11.18 9.36
CA ALA A 67 4.19 12.34 10.19
C ALA A 67 3.24 11.97 11.34
N ASP A 68 2.83 12.96 12.13
CA ASP A 68 1.80 12.73 13.13
C ASP A 68 0.49 12.25 12.47
N VAL A 69 -0.28 11.49 13.23
CA VAL A 69 -1.46 10.78 12.70
C VAL A 69 -2.56 11.72 12.19
N GLU A 70 -2.66 12.94 12.71
CA GLU A 70 -3.67 13.91 12.29
C GLU A 70 -3.29 14.51 10.95
N THR A 71 -2.01 14.85 10.77
CA THR A 71 -1.46 15.27 9.47
C THR A 71 -1.68 14.20 8.40
N ILE A 72 -1.36 12.93 8.70
CA ILE A 72 -1.57 11.84 7.73
C ILE A 72 -3.06 11.62 7.46
N ALA A 73 -3.93 11.65 8.48
CA ALA A 73 -5.37 11.49 8.29
C ALA A 73 -5.98 12.61 7.42
N ASN A 74 -5.52 13.85 7.59
CA ASN A 74 -5.94 14.98 6.75
C ASN A 74 -5.42 14.81 5.32
N PHE A 75 -4.14 14.44 5.14
CA PHE A 75 -3.59 14.19 3.82
C PHE A 75 -4.33 13.08 3.06
N ILE A 76 -4.68 11.98 3.73
CA ILE A 76 -5.48 10.89 3.16
C ILE A 76 -6.86 11.38 2.75
N ARG A 77 -7.49 12.25 3.54
CA ARG A 77 -8.81 12.81 3.25
C ARG A 77 -8.80 13.68 1.99
N ASP A 78 -7.75 14.49 1.83
CA ASP A 78 -7.69 15.50 0.78
C ASP A 78 -7.17 14.94 -0.55
N PHE A 79 -6.20 14.01 -0.50
CA PHE A 79 -5.50 13.54 -1.70
C PHE A 79 -5.69 12.05 -2.00
N ARG A 80 -5.95 11.24 -0.97
CA ARG A 80 -6.13 9.78 -1.04
C ARG A 80 -5.21 9.06 -2.06
N PRO A 81 -3.88 9.05 -1.88
CA PRO A 81 -2.98 8.35 -2.81
C PRO A 81 -3.34 6.87 -2.95
N ASP A 82 -3.19 6.30 -4.15
CA ASP A 82 -3.51 4.90 -4.45
C ASP A 82 -2.47 4.22 -5.36
N ASP A 83 -1.48 4.97 -5.85
CA ASP A 83 -0.41 4.54 -6.77
C ASP A 83 0.70 3.71 -6.10
N TRP A 84 0.36 2.96 -5.05
CA TRP A 84 1.34 2.22 -4.24
C TRP A 84 2.10 1.17 -5.04
N TRP A 85 1.42 0.53 -5.99
CA TRP A 85 2.05 -0.47 -6.86
C TRP A 85 3.19 0.15 -7.69
N GLU A 86 2.91 1.29 -8.32
CA GLU A 86 3.85 2.06 -9.14
C GLU A 86 5.01 2.59 -8.30
N ARG A 87 4.75 3.06 -7.07
CA ARG A 87 5.80 3.46 -6.12
C ARG A 87 6.72 2.30 -5.72
N GLY A 88 6.19 1.08 -5.70
CA GLY A 88 6.94 -0.15 -5.48
C GLY A 88 7.81 -0.57 -6.66
N ALA A 89 7.61 0.01 -7.85
CA ALA A 89 8.25 -0.47 -9.08
C ALA A 89 9.79 -0.42 -9.01
N PRO A 90 10.49 -1.43 -9.55
CA PRO A 90 11.92 -1.34 -9.75
C PRO A 90 12.28 -0.16 -10.65
N ARG A 91 13.27 0.63 -10.23
CA ARG A 91 13.85 1.66 -11.09
C ARG A 91 14.50 0.96 -12.27
N LYS A 92 14.05 1.24 -13.49
CA LYS A 92 14.76 0.84 -14.70
C LYS A 92 16.12 1.54 -14.68
N ARG A 93 17.19 0.75 -14.74
CA ARG A 93 18.56 1.26 -14.87
C ARG A 93 18.83 1.67 -16.30
#